data_AF-A0A1Y3FHR0-F1
#
_entry.id   AF-A0A1Y3FHR0-F1
#
_cell.length_a   1.000
_cell.length_b   1.000
_cell.length_c   1.000
_cell.angle_alpha   90.00
_cell.angle_beta   90.00
_cell.angle_gamma   90.00
#
_symmetry.space_group_name_H-M   'P 1'
#
loop_
_entity.id
_entity.type
_entity.pdbx_description
1 polymer ?
#
loop_
_entity_poly.entity_id
_entity_poly.type
_entity_poly.pdbx_seq_one_letter_code
_entity_poly.pdbx_strand_id
1 'polypeptide(L)' 'MGTKITQRSAPTVDVEQGMALVEKAQRLAGHFPNAEALGRAWNVLEGTMTEDEARAEVAAKYGFPLRQR' A
#
# COMPACT_ATOMS: atom_id res chain seq x y z
N MET A 1 9.05 -25.82 -31.71
CA MET A 1 9.60 -24.69 -30.95
C MET A 1 8.70 -24.47 -29.74
N GLY A 2 9.16 -24.85 -28.54
CA GLY A 2 8.38 -24.71 -27.31
C GLY A 2 8.68 -23.36 -26.65
N THR A 3 7.66 -22.54 -26.45
CA THR A 3 7.76 -21.30 -25.68
C THR A 3 7.90 -21.67 -24.20
N LYS A 4 9.11 -21.51 -23.65
CA LYS A 4 9.32 -21.55 -22.20
C LYS A 4 8.60 -20.33 -21.61
N ILE A 5 7.50 -20.56 -20.91
CA ILE A 5 6.88 -19.57 -20.06
C ILE A 5 7.84 -19.39 -18.88
N THR A 6 8.64 -18.32 -18.91
CA THR A 6 9.39 -17.87 -17.75
C THR A 6 8.36 -17.43 -16.71
N GLN A 7 8.16 -18.22 -15.65
CA GLN A 7 7.51 -17.73 -14.45
C GLN A 7 8.33 -16.53 -13.98
N ARG A 8 7.77 -15.33 -14.20
CA ARG A 8 8.30 -14.10 -13.64
C ARG A 8 8.01 -14.20 -12.16
N SER A 9 8.98 -14.65 -11.35
CA SER A 9 8.92 -14.50 -9.90
C SER A 9 8.48 -13.07 -9.64
N ALA A 10 7.39 -12.90 -8.89
CA ALA A 10 6.82 -11.60 -8.62
C ALA A 10 7.95 -10.67 -8.17
N PRO A 11 8.11 -9.48 -8.77
CA PRO A 11 9.11 -8.54 -8.29
C PRO A 11 8.76 -8.29 -6.82
N THR A 12 9.67 -8.61 -5.92
CA THR A 12 9.67 -8.04 -4.57
C THR A 12 9.58 -6.53 -4.80
N VAL A 13 8.42 -5.94 -4.53
CA VAL A 13 8.23 -4.51 -4.71
C VAL A 13 9.27 -3.85 -3.83
N ASP A 14 10.17 -3.09 -4.43
CA ASP A 14 11.07 -2.22 -3.68
C ASP A 14 10.19 -1.23 -2.91
N VAL A 15 10.11 -1.43 -1.58
CA VAL A 15 9.23 -0.66 -0.70
C VAL A 15 9.55 0.83 -0.81
N GLU A 16 10.82 1.19 -1.00
CA GLU A 16 11.24 2.58 -1.18
C GLU A 16 10.69 3.17 -2.48
N GLN A 17 10.79 2.43 -3.59
CA GLN A 17 10.21 2.83 -4.86
C GLN A 17 8.67 2.93 -4.78
N GLY A 18 8.02 1.98 -4.10
CA GLY A 18 6.58 1.99 -3.85
C GLY A 18 6.15 3.22 -3.06
N MET A 19 6.88 3.56 -2.00
CA MET A 19 6.62 4.75 -1.18
C MET A 19 6.83 6.04 -1.95
N ALA A 20 7.88 6.13 -2.79
CA ALA A 20 8.09 7.29 -3.66
C ALA A 20 6.90 7.51 -4.62
N LEU A 21 6.30 6.44 -5.15
CA LEU A 21 5.10 6.53 -5.98
C LEU A 21 3.87 6.97 -5.18
N VAL A 22 3.67 6.42 -3.97
CA VAL A 22 2.57 6.81 -3.07
C VAL A 22 2.66 8.31 -2.75
N GLU A 23 3.81 8.79 -2.29
CA GLU A 23 4.01 10.19 -1.96
C GLU A 23 3.82 11.12 -3.17
N LYS A 24 4.35 10.72 -4.33
CA LYS A 24 4.18 11.49 -5.57
C LYS A 24 2.71 11.58 -5.98
N ALA A 25 1.97 10.47 -5.92
CA ALA A 25 0.55 10.43 -6.25
C ALA A 25 -0.27 11.31 -5.31
N GLN A 26 -0.01 11.23 -4.00
CA GLN A 26 -0.67 12.08 -3.00
C GLN A 26 -0.39 13.56 -3.25
N ARG A 27 0.88 13.92 -3.51
CA ARG A 27 1.25 15.32 -3.82
C ARG A 27 0.61 15.84 -5.10
N LEU A 28 0.52 15.01 -6.15
CA LEU A 28 -0.18 15.36 -7.39
C LEU A 28 -1.68 15.58 -7.17
N ALA A 29 -2.29 14.87 -6.22
CA ALA A 29 -3.67 15.06 -5.79
C ALA A 29 -3.85 16.23 -4.79
N GLY A 30 -2.78 16.93 -4.40
CA GLY A 30 -2.81 18.00 -3.40
C GLY A 30 -2.99 17.50 -1.96
N HIS A 31 -2.72 16.22 -1.70
CA HIS A 31 -2.79 15.60 -0.37
C HIS A 31 -1.41 15.54 0.29
N PHE A 32 -1.40 15.72 1.61
CA PHE A 32 -0.20 15.72 2.45
C PHE A 32 -0.43 14.80 3.65
N PRO A 33 -0.35 13.47 3.47
CA PRO A 33 -0.53 12.52 4.56
C PRO A 33 0.51 12.71 5.65
N ASN A 34 0.10 12.48 6.90
CA ASN A 34 1.02 12.50 8.04
C ASN A 34 1.84 11.20 8.12
N ALA A 35 2.84 11.20 9.02
CA ALA A 35 3.75 10.06 9.20
C ALA A 35 3.01 8.75 9.53
N GLU A 36 1.91 8.80 10.27
CA GLU A 36 1.12 7.61 10.59
C GLU A 36 0.42 7.01 9.36
N ALA A 37 -0.13 7.86 8.48
CA ALA A 37 -0.72 7.41 7.23
C ALA A 37 0.34 6.82 6.28
N LEU A 38 1.54 7.43 6.23
CA LEU A 38 2.67 6.90 5.47
C LEU A 38 3.19 5.58 6.05
N GLY A 39 3.23 5.45 7.38
CA GLY A 39 3.63 4.21 8.06
C GLY A 39 2.71 3.03 7.73
N ARG A 40 1.39 3.25 7.65
CA ARG A 40 0.45 2.22 7.17
C ARG A 40 0.74 1.82 5.72
N ALA A 41 0.97 2.78 4.83
CA ALA A 41 1.31 2.48 3.43
C ALA A 41 2.61 1.65 3.33
N TRP A 42 3.63 2.00 4.13
CA TRP A 42 4.87 1.24 4.24
C TRP A 42 4.61 -0.21 4.65
N ASN A 43 3.90 -0.43 5.76
CA ASN A 43 3.66 -1.78 6.28
C ASN A 43 2.85 -2.65 5.29
N VAL A 44 1.92 -2.04 4.54
CA VAL A 44 1.19 -2.72 3.47
C VAL A 44 2.11 -3.11 2.32
N LEU A 45 3.03 -2.23 1.90
CA LEU A 45 3.99 -2.52 0.84
C LEU A 45 5.05 -3.55 1.25
N GLU A 46 5.49 -3.51 2.51
CA GLU A 46 6.42 -4.48 3.10
C GLU A 46 5.78 -5.86 3.34
N GLY A 47 4.44 -5.92 3.34
CA GLY A 47 3.69 -7.15 3.62
C GLY A 47 3.61 -7.52 5.10
N THR A 48 3.99 -6.61 6.00
CA THR A 48 3.84 -6.76 7.45
C THR A 48 2.42 -6.44 7.94
N MET A 49 1.61 -5.82 7.08
CA MET A 49 0.21 -5.50 7.32
C MET A 49 -0.62 -5.76 6.05
N THR A 50 -1.82 -6.29 6.19
CA THR A 50 -2.77 -6.42 5.07
C THR A 50 -3.54 -5.13 4.83
N GLU A 51 -4.08 -4.94 3.62
CA GLU A 51 -4.93 -3.79 3.33
C GLU A 51 -6.16 -3.71 4.25
N ASP A 52 -6.72 -4.86 4.63
CA ASP A 52 -7.91 -4.92 5.49
C ASP A 52 -7.60 -4.52 6.93
N GLU A 53 -6.44 -4.93 7.45
CA GLU A 53 -5.95 -4.44 8.75
C GLU A 53 -5.71 -2.93 8.71
N ALA A 54 -5.06 -2.40 7.67
CA ALA A 54 -4.84 -0.97 7.52
C ALA A 54 -6.16 -0.18 7.49
N ARG A 55 -7.18 -0.70 6.79
CA ARG A 55 -8.53 -0.11 6.77
C ARG A 55 -9.17 -0.17 8.16
N ALA A 56 -9.04 -1.29 8.87
CA ALA A 56 -9.58 -1.47 10.21
C ALA A 56 -8.98 -0.48 11.21
N GLU A 57 -7.67 -0.21 11.14
CA GLU A 57 -7.02 0.81 11.97
C GLU A 57 -7.58 2.22 11.70
N VAL A 58 -7.75 2.58 10.43
CA VAL A 58 -8.33 3.88 10.04
C VAL A 58 -9.76 4.00 10.54
N ALA A 59 -10.58 2.96 10.35
CA ALA A 59 -11.95 2.89 10.84
C ALA A 59 -12.03 3.04 12.36
N ALA A 60 -11.20 2.31 13.10
CA ALA A 60 -11.13 2.37 14.57
C ALA A 60 -10.71 3.76 15.06
N LYS A 61 -9.74 4.41 14.40
CA LYS A 61 -9.23 5.72 14.80
C LYS A 61 -10.24 6.85 14.58
N TYR A 62 -10.96 6.84 13.46
CA TYR A 62 -11.86 7.94 13.08
C TYR A 62 -13.35 7.63 13.30
N GLY A 63 -13.68 6.43 13.78
CA GLY A 63 -15.04 6.05 14.20
C GLY A 63 -16.01 5.79 13.05
N PHE A 64 -15.53 5.37 11.88
CA PHE A 64 -16.38 5.06 10.73
C PHE A 64 -16.47 3.54 10.51
N PRO A 65 -17.64 2.99 10.11
CA PRO A 65 -17.77 1.57 9.85
C PRO A 65 -16.98 1.15 8.61
N LEU A 66 -16.33 -0.01 8.66
CA LEU A 66 -15.73 -0.64 7.49
C LEU A 66 -16.83 -0.98 6.47
N ARG A 67 -16.71 -0.46 5.25
CA ARG A 67 -17.54 -0.89 4.14
C ARG A 67 -17.03 -2.24 3.64
N GLN A 68 -17.83 -3.29 3.79
CA GLN A 68 -17.58 -4.57 3.12
C GLN A 68 -17.72 -4.35 1.61
N ARG A 69 -16.71 -4.77 0.84
CA ARG A 69 -16.73 -4.75 -0.63
C ARG A 69 -17.39 -6.00 -1.18
#